data_AF-A0A529M765-F1
#
_entry.id   AF-A0A529M765-F1
#
_cell.length_a   1.000
_cell.length_b   1.000
_cell.length_c   1.000
_cell.angle_alpha   90.00
_cell.angle_beta   90.00
_cell.angle_gamma   90.00
#
_symmetry.space_group_name_H-M   'P 1'
#
loop_
_entity.id
_entity.type
_entity.pdbx_description
1 polymer ?
#
loop_
_entity_poly.entity_id
_entity_poly.type
_entity_poly.pdbx_seq_one_letter_code
_entity_poly.pdbx_strand_id
1 'polypeptide(L)'
;MHLSTHNWMRAEPLEVTLKRIKKFGYESIEISGEPEQYKTNETRALLKEYGIRCWGSVTLMLGERNLAAKNQGQRERSVQYVKDVLTMVSELDGEIITLVPATVGKVVPDGTEAEEWGWVVDATRECFTHAKKVGVRIAIEPLNR
;
A
#
# COMPACT_ATOMS: atom_id res chain seq x y z
N MET A 1 4.57 -23.20 1.70
CA MET A 1 4.55 -21.99 0.84
C MET A 1 3.38 -21.16 1.29
N HIS A 2 3.59 -19.88 1.61
CA HIS A 2 2.52 -18.97 2.00
C HIS A 2 1.96 -18.29 0.74
N LEU A 3 0.64 -18.38 0.53
CA LEU A 3 -0.06 -17.77 -0.59
C LEU A 3 -1.00 -16.68 -0.08
N SER A 4 -0.92 -15.51 -0.71
CA SER A 4 -1.79 -14.37 -0.48
C SER A 4 -2.31 -13.85 -1.83
N THR A 5 -3.43 -13.16 -1.83
CA THR A 5 -3.98 -12.50 -3.03
C THR A 5 -4.38 -11.09 -2.69
N HIS A 6 -4.20 -10.17 -3.64
CA HIS A 6 -4.68 -8.81 -3.48
C HIS A 6 -6.14 -8.66 -3.94
N ASN A 7 -6.85 -7.62 -3.49
CA ASN A 7 -8.25 -7.37 -3.89
C ASN A 7 -8.47 -6.16 -4.80
N TRP A 8 -7.46 -5.31 -5.02
CA TRP A 8 -7.64 -4.06 -5.77
C TRP A 8 -8.01 -4.26 -7.26
N MET A 9 -7.58 -5.36 -7.90
CA MET A 9 -7.92 -5.66 -9.31
C MET A 9 -9.38 -6.08 -9.52
N ARG A 10 -10.13 -6.36 -8.45
CA ARG A 10 -11.51 -6.80 -8.52
C ARG A 10 -12.35 -6.06 -7.51
N ALA A 11 -12.97 -4.97 -7.96
CA ALA A 11 -13.89 -4.19 -7.15
C ALA A 11 -15.14 -5.01 -6.80
N GLU A 12 -15.19 -5.49 -5.56
CA GLU A 12 -16.34 -6.16 -4.94
C GLU A 12 -16.29 -5.93 -3.42
N PRO A 13 -17.40 -6.09 -2.68
CA PRO A 13 -17.37 -5.97 -1.23
C PRO A 13 -16.31 -6.91 -0.61
N LEU A 14 -15.61 -6.45 0.42
CA LEU A 14 -14.53 -7.23 1.04
C LEU A 14 -15.01 -8.62 1.46
N GLU A 15 -16.20 -8.74 2.05
CA GLU A 15 -16.78 -10.03 2.45
C GLU A 15 -16.90 -11.02 1.28
N VAL A 16 -17.28 -10.55 0.09
CA VAL A 16 -17.35 -11.39 -1.13
C VAL A 16 -15.97 -11.90 -1.52
N THR A 17 -14.96 -11.02 -1.44
CA THR A 17 -13.56 -11.43 -1.65
C THR A 17 -13.14 -12.48 -0.62
N LEU A 18 -13.41 -12.26 0.68
CA LEU A 18 -13.01 -13.17 1.75
C LEU A 18 -13.66 -14.56 1.61
N LYS A 19 -14.97 -14.63 1.32
CA LYS A 19 -15.67 -15.89 1.01
C LYS A 19 -14.99 -16.64 -0.13
N ARG A 20 -14.67 -15.93 -1.21
CA ARG A 20 -14.06 -16.51 -2.41
C ARG A 20 -12.65 -17.04 -2.15
N ILE A 21 -11.78 -16.24 -1.54
CA ILE A 21 -10.38 -16.64 -1.35
C ILE A 21 -10.25 -17.75 -0.30
N LYS A 22 -11.11 -17.74 0.73
CA LYS A 22 -11.21 -18.85 1.70
C LYS A 22 -11.56 -20.17 1.01
N LYS A 23 -12.52 -20.16 0.08
CA LYS A 23 -12.89 -21.35 -0.71
C LYS A 23 -11.71 -21.93 -1.50
N PHE A 24 -10.75 -21.08 -1.91
CA PHE A 24 -9.56 -21.50 -2.64
C PHE A 24 -8.35 -21.80 -1.74
N GLY A 25 -8.50 -21.74 -0.42
CA GLY A 25 -7.45 -22.10 0.53
C GLY A 25 -6.41 -21.01 0.79
N TYR A 26 -6.69 -19.75 0.43
CA TYR A 26 -5.84 -18.63 0.85
C TYR A 26 -5.98 -18.40 2.36
N GLU A 27 -4.86 -18.08 3.01
CA GLU A 27 -4.80 -17.81 4.45
C GLU A 27 -4.69 -16.31 4.76
N SER A 28 -4.40 -15.50 3.74
CA SER A 28 -4.26 -14.06 3.87
C SER A 28 -4.68 -13.30 2.62
N ILE A 29 -4.87 -11.99 2.81
CA ILE A 29 -5.18 -11.02 1.78
C ILE A 29 -4.14 -9.90 1.80
N GLU A 30 -3.75 -9.42 0.63
CA GLU A 30 -3.11 -8.11 0.48
C GLU A 30 -4.18 -7.06 0.21
N ILE A 31 -4.51 -6.27 1.22
CA ILE A 31 -5.64 -5.34 1.15
C ILE A 31 -5.28 -4.14 0.27
N SER A 32 -6.23 -3.63 -0.51
CA SER A 32 -6.04 -2.44 -1.35
C SER A 32 -5.53 -1.26 -0.52
N GLY A 33 -4.51 -0.55 -1.01
CA GLY A 33 -3.93 0.62 -0.36
C GLY A 33 -4.82 1.85 -0.45
N GLU A 34 -6.07 1.78 0.00
CA GLU A 34 -7.04 2.88 0.01
C GLU A 34 -7.59 3.07 1.42
N PRO A 35 -6.87 3.76 2.32
CA PRO A 35 -7.25 3.89 3.73
C PRO A 35 -8.66 4.44 3.96
N GLU A 36 -9.14 5.33 3.08
CA GLU A 36 -10.49 5.91 3.16
C GLU A 36 -11.62 4.89 2.93
N GLN A 37 -11.33 3.75 2.29
CA GLN A 37 -12.31 2.70 2.02
C GLN A 37 -12.50 1.74 3.19
N TYR A 38 -11.57 1.71 4.16
CA TYR A 38 -11.54 0.71 5.22
C TYR A 38 -11.66 1.36 6.60
N LYS A 39 -12.74 1.03 7.29
CA LYS A 39 -12.80 1.19 8.74
C LYS A 39 -12.05 0.01 9.37
N THR A 40 -10.84 0.24 9.86
CA THR A 40 -9.90 -0.84 10.25
C THR A 40 -10.45 -1.75 11.34
N ASN A 41 -11.19 -1.22 12.31
CA ASN A 41 -11.85 -2.04 13.33
C ASN A 41 -12.88 -3.03 12.75
N GLU A 42 -13.78 -2.55 11.88
CA GLU A 42 -14.80 -3.39 11.21
C GLU A 42 -14.13 -4.39 10.27
N THR A 43 -13.13 -3.93 9.52
CA THR A 43 -12.35 -4.73 8.58
C THR A 43 -11.60 -5.86 9.29
N ARG A 44 -10.94 -5.56 10.42
CA ARG A 44 -10.22 -6.55 11.23
C ARG A 44 -11.16 -7.60 11.82
N ALA A 45 -12.34 -7.20 12.28
CA ALA A 45 -13.35 -8.14 12.77
C ALA A 45 -13.80 -9.10 11.67
N LEU A 46 -14.07 -8.56 10.46
CA LEU A 46 -14.46 -9.35 9.30
C LEU A 46 -13.35 -10.33 8.87
N LEU A 47 -12.10 -9.88 8.81
CA LEU A 47 -10.95 -10.74 8.54
C LEU A 47 -10.89 -11.94 9.49
N LYS A 48 -11.09 -11.70 10.80
CA LYS A 48 -11.13 -12.74 11.83
C LYS A 48 -12.31 -13.71 11.65
N GLU A 49 -13.50 -13.20 11.34
CA GLU A 49 -14.69 -14.03 11.06
C GLU A 49 -14.43 -15.03 9.93
N TYR A 50 -13.76 -14.59 8.87
CA TYR A 50 -13.39 -15.46 7.75
C TYR A 50 -12.13 -16.28 8.00
N GLY A 51 -11.39 -16.04 9.08
CA GLY A 51 -10.12 -16.71 9.35
C GLY A 51 -9.04 -16.37 8.31
N ILE A 52 -9.09 -15.15 7.76
CA ILE A 52 -8.13 -14.63 6.78
C ILE A 52 -7.33 -13.52 7.44
N ARG A 53 -5.99 -13.61 7.39
CA ARG A 53 -5.12 -12.55 7.92
C ARG A 53 -4.93 -11.42 6.92
N CYS A 54 -4.76 -10.19 7.39
CA CYS A 54 -4.12 -9.17 6.55
C CYS A 54 -2.64 -9.54 6.42
N TRP A 55 -2.14 -9.74 5.21
CA TRP A 55 -0.70 -9.86 4.98
C TRP A 55 -0.05 -8.49 4.93
N GLY A 56 -0.69 -7.57 4.22
CA GLY A 56 -0.09 -6.30 3.85
C GLY A 56 -0.97 -5.53 2.87
N SER A 57 -0.37 -4.54 2.21
CA SER A 57 -1.03 -3.73 1.20
C SER A 57 -0.06 -3.32 0.10
N VAL A 58 -0.56 -3.03 -1.09
CA VAL A 58 0.21 -2.34 -2.14
C VAL A 58 -0.23 -0.88 -2.21
N THR A 59 0.73 0.04 -2.32
CA THR A 59 0.44 1.46 -2.53
C THR A 59 -0.09 1.66 -3.96
N LEU A 60 -1.32 2.13 -4.08
CA LEU A 60 -1.93 2.48 -5.36
C LEU A 60 -1.53 3.92 -5.75
N MET A 61 -0.36 4.06 -6.37
CA MET A 61 0.20 5.34 -6.79
C MET A 61 -0.48 5.87 -8.07
N LEU A 62 -1.73 6.32 -7.92
CA LEU A 62 -2.57 6.84 -9.00
C LEU A 62 -2.78 8.34 -8.88
N GLY A 63 -3.10 8.99 -10.02
CA GLY A 63 -3.37 10.43 -10.08
C GLY A 63 -2.20 11.25 -9.55
N GLU A 64 -2.45 12.05 -8.52
CA GLU A 64 -1.44 12.95 -7.93
C GLU A 64 -0.45 12.25 -7.00
N ARG A 65 -0.59 10.95 -6.72
CA ARG A 65 0.31 10.21 -5.82
C ARG A 65 1.63 9.92 -6.51
N ASN A 66 2.68 10.63 -6.10
CA ASN A 66 4.02 10.59 -6.69
C ASN A 66 5.10 11.04 -5.68
N LEU A 67 5.96 10.13 -5.21
CA LEU A 67 7.07 10.50 -4.32
C LEU A 67 8.19 11.24 -5.08
N ALA A 68 8.21 11.10 -6.41
CA ALA A 68 9.14 11.80 -7.30
C ALA A 68 8.58 13.12 -7.85
N ALA A 69 7.48 13.65 -7.31
CA ALA A 69 6.87 14.87 -7.85
C ALA A 69 7.82 16.07 -7.71
N LYS A 70 7.91 16.96 -8.71
CA LYS A 70 8.67 18.22 -8.55
C LYS A 70 7.98 19.17 -7.59
N ASN A 71 6.64 19.17 -7.58
CA ASN A 71 5.86 19.96 -6.64
C ASN A 71 5.99 19.40 -5.22
N GLN A 72 6.51 20.20 -4.29
CA GLN A 72 6.73 19.79 -2.90
C GLN A 72 5.43 19.37 -2.20
N GLY A 73 4.35 20.14 -2.35
CA GLY A 73 3.08 19.81 -1.70
C GLY A 73 2.47 18.51 -2.22
N GLN A 74 2.66 18.19 -3.50
CA GLN A 74 2.27 16.90 -4.07
C GLN A 74 3.06 15.74 -3.46
N ARG A 75 4.39 15.89 -3.33
CA ARG A 75 5.23 14.89 -2.65
C ARG A 75 4.80 14.68 -1.21
N GLU A 76 4.59 15.75 -0.45
CA GLU A 76 4.19 15.68 0.97
C GLU A 76 2.86 14.95 1.14
N ARG A 77 1.86 15.23 0.30
CA ARG A 77 0.59 14.48 0.29
C ARG A 77 0.78 13.00 -0.07
N SER A 78 1.68 12.70 -1.01
CA SER A 78 2.00 11.33 -1.40
C SER A 78 2.68 10.57 -0.27
N VAL A 79 3.62 11.20 0.45
CA VAL A 79 4.23 10.65 1.66
C VAL A 79 3.19 10.41 2.75
N GLN A 80 2.27 11.36 2.96
CA GLN A 80 1.20 11.18 3.94
C GLN A 80 0.31 9.99 3.58
N TYR A 81 -0.09 9.86 2.31
CA TYR A 81 -0.84 8.70 1.83
C TYR A 81 -0.11 7.38 2.13
N VAL A 82 1.20 7.27 1.87
CA VAL A 82 1.96 6.05 2.20
C VAL A 82 1.98 5.78 3.71
N LYS A 83 2.10 6.83 4.54
CA LYS A 83 1.99 6.69 6.01
C LYS A 83 0.61 6.21 6.45
N ASP A 84 -0.45 6.66 5.79
CA ASP A 84 -1.82 6.25 6.10
C ASP A 84 -2.03 4.77 5.73
N VAL A 85 -1.47 4.31 4.60
CA VAL A 85 -1.45 2.88 4.23
C VAL A 85 -0.67 2.06 5.25
N LEU A 86 0.50 2.52 5.70
CA LEU A 86 1.29 1.87 6.75
C LEU A 86 0.49 1.73 8.06
N THR A 87 -0.19 2.81 8.48
CA THR A 87 -1.05 2.80 9.68
C THR A 87 -2.19 1.82 9.52
N MET A 88 -2.91 1.86 8.39
CA MET A 88 -4.01 0.94 8.09
C MET A 88 -3.54 -0.51 8.17
N VAL A 89 -2.40 -0.85 7.56
CA VAL A 89 -1.84 -2.22 7.61
C VAL A 89 -1.53 -2.63 9.04
N SER A 90 -0.93 -1.75 9.84
CA SER A 90 -0.65 -2.01 11.26
C SER A 90 -1.93 -2.28 12.07
N GLU A 91 -2.96 -1.46 11.88
CA GLU A 91 -4.26 -1.62 12.56
C GLU A 91 -4.99 -2.92 12.18
N LEU A 92 -4.67 -3.47 11.01
CA LEU A 92 -5.18 -4.75 10.51
C LEU A 92 -4.29 -5.95 10.89
N ASP A 93 -3.31 -5.76 11.78
CA ASP A 93 -2.29 -6.74 12.17
C ASP A 93 -1.45 -7.27 10.98
N GLY A 94 -1.30 -6.47 9.91
CA GLY A 94 -0.50 -6.82 8.74
C GLY A 94 1.00 -6.53 8.91
N GLU A 95 1.81 -7.06 7.99
CA GLU A 95 3.26 -7.18 8.20
C GLU A 95 4.12 -6.31 7.26
N ILE A 96 3.58 -5.94 6.09
CA ILE A 96 4.35 -5.33 5.01
C ILE A 96 3.50 -4.44 4.11
N ILE A 97 4.09 -3.39 3.55
CA ILE A 97 3.57 -2.76 2.34
C ILE A 97 4.53 -2.96 1.17
N THR A 98 3.95 -3.10 0.00
CA THR A 98 4.62 -3.02 -1.29
C THR A 98 4.53 -1.57 -1.77
N LEU A 99 5.65 -0.88 -1.83
CA LEU A 99 5.78 0.53 -2.16
C LEU A 99 6.16 0.71 -3.63
N VAL A 100 5.23 1.25 -4.39
CA VAL A 100 5.48 1.82 -5.71
C VAL A 100 5.98 3.26 -5.51
N PRO A 101 7.14 3.66 -6.05
CA PRO A 101 7.76 4.95 -5.71
C PRO A 101 7.16 6.15 -6.48
N ALA A 102 6.57 5.94 -7.65
CA ALA A 102 6.07 7.01 -8.51
C ALA A 102 4.69 6.65 -9.09
N THR A 103 4.01 7.62 -9.69
CA THR A 103 2.72 7.39 -10.34
C THR A 103 2.82 6.28 -11.38
N VAL A 104 1.92 5.30 -11.29
CA VAL A 104 1.87 4.18 -12.23
C VAL A 104 1.64 4.72 -13.64
N GLY A 105 2.44 4.25 -14.60
CA GLY A 105 2.37 4.68 -16.00
C GLY A 105 3.00 6.05 -16.30
N LYS A 106 3.64 6.72 -15.33
CA LYS A 106 4.48 7.89 -15.61
C LYS A 106 5.53 7.52 -16.64
N VAL A 107 5.64 8.26 -17.74
CA VAL A 107 6.68 8.09 -18.79
C VAL A 107 7.50 9.35 -19.03
N VAL A 108 7.03 10.49 -18.53
CA VAL A 108 7.73 11.78 -18.59
C VAL A 108 8.24 12.10 -17.19
N PRO A 109 9.55 12.36 -16.99
CA PRO A 109 10.07 12.77 -15.70
C PRO A 109 9.69 14.23 -15.38
N ASP A 110 9.61 14.55 -14.09
CA ASP A 110 9.34 15.91 -13.59
C ASP A 110 10.64 16.74 -13.47
N GLY A 111 11.78 16.06 -13.38
CA GLY A 111 13.11 16.65 -13.21
C GLY A 111 14.20 15.77 -13.81
N THR A 112 15.45 16.06 -13.47
CA THR A 112 16.58 15.20 -13.81
C THR A 112 16.52 13.89 -13.03
N GLU A 113 17.21 12.86 -13.53
CA GLU A 113 17.35 11.57 -12.82
C GLU A 113 17.85 11.74 -11.38
N ALA A 114 18.85 12.61 -11.18
CA ALA A 114 19.42 12.88 -9.87
C ALA A 114 18.42 13.57 -8.92
N GLU A 115 17.61 14.50 -9.44
CA GLU A 115 16.56 15.17 -8.64
C GLU A 115 15.46 14.20 -8.23
N GLU A 116 14.90 13.45 -9.19
CA GLU A 116 13.85 12.47 -8.89
C GLU A 116 14.32 11.39 -7.93
N TRP A 117 15.56 10.90 -8.11
CA TRP A 117 16.18 9.95 -7.19
C TRP A 117 16.29 10.50 -5.78
N GLY A 118 16.78 11.74 -5.64
CA GLY A 118 16.88 12.43 -4.35
C GLY A 118 15.53 12.52 -3.65
N TRP A 119 14.50 12.97 -4.37
CA TRP A 119 13.14 13.10 -3.82
C TRP A 119 12.56 11.76 -3.38
N VAL A 120 12.69 10.71 -4.19
CA VAL A 120 12.17 9.37 -3.84
C VAL A 120 12.90 8.81 -2.62
N VAL A 121 14.21 8.95 -2.54
CA VAL A 121 15.01 8.48 -1.40
C VAL A 121 14.58 9.18 -0.12
N ASP A 122 14.44 10.50 -0.14
CA ASP A 122 14.07 11.29 1.04
C ASP A 122 12.63 10.98 1.48
N ALA A 123 11.69 10.94 0.53
CA ALA A 123 10.31 10.53 0.79
C ALA A 123 10.21 9.12 1.38
N THR A 124 10.99 8.17 0.84
CA THR A 124 11.01 6.77 1.32
C THR A 124 11.61 6.68 2.73
N ARG A 125 12.65 7.46 3.05
CA ARG A 125 13.20 7.55 4.43
C ARG A 125 12.17 8.06 5.43
N GLU A 126 11.38 9.05 5.03
CA GLU A 126 10.31 9.58 5.86
C GLU A 126 9.21 8.53 6.10
N CYS A 127 8.77 7.84 5.05
CA CYS A 127 7.84 6.72 5.15
C CYS A 127 8.39 5.61 6.04
N PHE A 128 9.66 5.25 5.88
CA PHE A 128 10.34 4.23 6.70
C PHE A 128 10.41 4.60 8.18
N THR A 129 10.57 5.89 8.49
CA THR A 129 10.53 6.37 9.88
C THR A 129 9.16 6.13 10.51
N HIS A 130 8.07 6.33 9.76
CA HIS A 130 6.72 5.99 10.22
C HIS A 130 6.50 4.47 10.28
N ALA A 131 6.96 3.73 9.28
CA ALA A 131 6.86 2.27 9.20
C ALA A 131 7.45 1.59 10.45
N LYS A 132 8.62 2.06 10.92
CA LYS A 132 9.22 1.61 12.19
C LYS A 132 8.35 1.87 13.42
N LYS A 133 7.63 2.99 13.46
CA LYS A 133 6.74 3.32 14.59
C LYS A 133 5.52 2.40 14.64
N VAL A 134 4.96 2.06 13.48
CA VAL A 134 3.76 1.22 13.37
C VAL A 134 4.07 -0.28 13.21
N GLY A 135 5.36 -0.65 13.14
CA GLY A 135 5.78 -2.05 13.08
C GLY A 135 5.55 -2.75 11.73
N VAL A 136 5.46 -1.99 10.63
CA VAL A 136 5.19 -2.52 9.28
C VAL A 136 6.45 -2.41 8.41
N ARG A 137 6.75 -3.43 7.62
CA ARG A 137 7.89 -3.42 6.69
C ARG A 137 7.55 -2.70 5.39
N ILE A 138 8.56 -2.21 4.69
CA ILE A 138 8.43 -1.67 3.33
C ILE A 138 9.25 -2.56 2.39
N ALA A 139 8.63 -3.05 1.32
CA ALA A 139 9.31 -3.60 0.16
C ALA A 139 9.09 -2.66 -1.03
N ILE A 140 10.17 -2.30 -1.74
CA ILE A 140 10.05 -1.48 -2.95
C ILE A 140 9.61 -2.37 -4.10
N GLU A 141 8.62 -1.93 -4.89
CA GLU A 141 8.17 -2.57 -6.11
C GLU A 141 8.70 -1.83 -7.34
N PRO A 142 9.70 -2.40 -8.03
CA PRO A 142 10.10 -1.92 -9.34
C PRO A 142 9.04 -2.31 -10.36
N LEU A 143 8.48 -1.32 -11.04
CA LEU A 143 7.54 -1.56 -12.14
C LEU A 143 8.26 -1.49 -13.49
N ASN A 144 7.74 -2.25 -14.45
CA ASN A 144 8.10 -2.09 -15.86
C ASN A 144 7.46 -0.82 -16.44
N ARG A 145 7.82 -0.52 -17.68
CA ARG A 145 7.25 0.59 -18.47
C ARG A 145 6.44 0.00 -19.60
#